data_AF-A0A662QDA3-F1
#
_entry.id   AF-A0A662QDA3-F1
#
_cell.length_a   1.000
_cell.length_b   1.000
_cell.length_c   1.000
_cell.angle_alpha   90.00
_cell.angle_beta   90.00
_cell.angle_gamma   90.00
#
_symmetry.space_group_name_H-M   'P 1'
#
loop_
_entity.id
_entity.type
_entity.pdbx_description
1 polymer ?
#
loop_
_entity_poly.entity_id
_entity_poly.type
_entity_poly.pdbx_seq_one_letter_code
_entity_poly.pdbx_strand_id
1 'polypeptide(L)' 'MRIRTLTPRNLPRHELLGLRVKAKPIKGGRVHVGEVVGETRNVLIILRDDGRIVTLPKETHRFEF' A
#
# COMPACT_ATOMS: atom_id res chain seq x y z
N MET A 1 12.84 15.50 -11.63
CA MET A 1 12.81 14.65 -10.43
C MET A 1 13.53 13.35 -10.77
N ARG A 2 14.68 13.03 -10.16
CA ARG A 2 15.32 11.71 -10.41
C ARG A 2 14.44 10.66 -9.77
N ILE A 3 13.70 9.90 -10.57
CA ILE A 3 12.98 8.70 -10.10
C ILE A 3 14.06 7.75 -9.60
N ARG A 4 14.16 7.59 -8.28
CA ARG A 4 15.03 6.57 -7.71
C ARG A 4 14.31 5.25 -7.91
N THR A 5 14.96 4.26 -8.49
CA THR A 5 14.42 2.90 -8.57
C THR A 5 13.98 2.47 -7.18
N LEU A 6 12.74 2.00 -7.05
CA LEU A 6 12.23 1.46 -5.80
C LEU A 6 13.07 0.25 -5.40
N THR A 7 13.52 0.21 -4.15
CA THR A 7 14.27 -0.90 -3.56
C THR A 7 13.76 -1.16 -2.15
N PRO A 8 13.89 -2.39 -1.62
CA PRO A 8 13.51 -2.66 -0.24
C PRO A 8 14.14 -1.72 0.78
N ARG A 9 15.38 -1.27 0.51
CA ARG A 9 16.12 -0.35 1.39
C ARG A 9 15.57 1.08 1.37
N ASN A 10 15.04 1.55 0.24
CA ASN A 10 14.53 2.92 0.12
C ASN A 10 13.01 3.03 0.28
N LEU A 11 12.27 1.92 0.22
CA LEU A 11 10.81 1.85 0.34
C LEU A 11 10.24 2.69 1.50
N PRO A 12 10.77 2.64 2.75
CA PRO A 12 10.19 3.42 3.86
C PRO A 12 10.29 4.94 3.70
N ARG A 13 11.09 5.42 2.74
CA ARG A 13 11.31 6.85 2.45
C ARG A 13 10.95 7.20 1.00
N HIS A 14 10.33 6.25 0.29
CA HIS A 14 9.92 6.43 -1.09
C HIS A 14 8.46 6.87 -1.13
N GLU A 15 8.09 7.61 -2.17
CA GLU A 15 6.69 7.88 -2.50
C GLU A 15 5.96 6.56 -2.77
N LEU A 16 4.84 6.30 -2.08
CA LEU A 16 4.07 5.06 -2.24
C LEU A 16 2.91 5.21 -3.23
N LEU A 17 2.47 6.45 -3.53
CA LEU A 17 1.38 6.69 -4.46
C LEU A 17 1.68 6.12 -5.86
N GLY A 18 0.67 5.48 -6.45
CA GLY A 18 0.77 4.82 -7.76
C GLY A 18 1.46 3.46 -7.72
N LEU A 19 2.02 3.03 -6.57
CA LEU A 19 2.59 1.70 -6.46
C LEU A 19 1.49 0.65 -6.36
N ARG A 20 1.75 -0.48 -7.04
CA ARG A 20 0.96 -1.69 -6.90
C ARG A 20 1.24 -2.32 -5.54
N VAL A 21 0.19 -2.76 -4.85
CA VAL A 21 0.34 -3.34 -3.51
C VAL A 21 -0.61 -4.51 -3.27
N LYS A 22 -0.11 -5.51 -2.54
CA LYS A 22 -0.91 -6.57 -1.93
C LYS A 22 -0.90 -6.39 -0.41
N ALA A 23 -2.04 -6.00 0.16
CA ALA A 23 -2.23 -5.81 1.59
C ALA A 23 -2.84 -7.07 2.22
N LYS A 24 -2.06 -7.72 3.10
CA LYS A 24 -2.46 -8.91 3.86
C LYS A 24 -2.76 -8.52 5.30
N PRO A 25 -3.96 -8.77 5.84
CA PRO A 25 -4.24 -8.52 7.25
C PRO A 25 -3.37 -9.45 8.12
N ILE A 26 -2.91 -8.93 9.26
CA ILE A 26 -2.08 -9.69 10.21
C ILE A 26 -2.91 -10.77 10.92
N LYS A 27 -4.20 -10.52 11.15
CA LYS A 27 -5.12 -11.44 11.85
C LYS A 27 -6.41 -11.61 11.06
N GLY A 28 -6.59 -12.77 10.44
CA GLY A 28 -7.81 -13.14 9.73
C GLY A 28 -8.23 -12.13 8.65
N GLY A 29 -9.30 -12.43 7.93
CA GLY A 29 -9.88 -11.48 6.97
C GLY A 29 -9.31 -11.55 5.55
N ARG A 30 -9.69 -10.56 4.74
CA ARG A 30 -9.52 -10.57 3.29
C ARG A 30 -8.23 -9.86 2.88
N VAL A 31 -7.53 -10.45 1.90
CA VAL A 31 -6.41 -9.80 1.22
C VAL A 31 -6.94 -8.78 0.20
N HIS A 32 -6.34 -7.60 0.19
CA HIS A 32 -6.67 -6.53 -0.77
C HIS A 32 -5.52 -6.37 -1.76
N VAL A 33 -5.83 -6.31 -3.05
CA VAL A 33 -4.86 -6.10 -4.13
C VAL A 33 -5.34 -4.90 -4.95
N GLY A 34 -4.43 -3.97 -5.22
CA GLY A 34 -4.77 -2.70 -5.83
C GLY A 34 -3.59 -1.75 -5.98
N GLU A 35 -3.90 -0.51 -6.29
CA GLU A 35 -2.95 0.61 -6.36
C GLU A 35 -3.11 1.52 -5.14
N VAL A 36 -1.99 2.04 -4.61
CA VAL A 36 -2.03 3.05 -3.55
C VAL A 36 -2.44 4.40 -4.14
N VAL A 37 -3.61 4.89 -3.75
CA VAL A 37 -4.16 6.19 -4.21
C VAL A 37 -4.16 7.25 -3.11
N GLY A 38 -3.76 6.88 -1.90
CA GLY A 38 -3.62 7.81 -0.79
C GLY A 38 -2.76 7.24 0.32
N GLU A 39 -1.99 8.11 0.96
CA GLU A 39 -1.21 7.78 2.14
C GLU A 39 -1.39 8.88 3.19
N THR A 40 -1.62 8.47 4.44
CA THR A 40 -1.44 9.36 5.58
C THR A 40 -0.45 8.73 6.56
N ARG A 41 -0.26 9.36 7.72
CA ARG A 41 0.65 8.86 8.76
C ARG A 41 0.43 7.37 9.07
N ASN A 42 -0.82 6.96 9.26
CA ASN A 42 -1.14 5.64 9.83
C ASN A 42 -1.97 4.73 8.92
N VAL A 43 -2.44 5.22 7.77
CA VAL A 43 -3.28 4.44 6.84
C VAL A 43 -2.75 4.50 5.41
N LEU A 44 -3.05 3.47 4.64
CA LEU A 44 -2.97 3.45 3.18
C LEU A 44 -4.38 3.32 2.59
N ILE A 45 -4.64 4.09 1.53
CA ILE A 45 -5.88 4.05 0.78
C ILE A 45 -5.57 3.35 -0.54
N ILE A 46 -6.27 2.24 -0.80
CA ILE A 46 -6.03 1.37 -1.94
C ILE A 46 -7.25 1.37 -2.85
N LEU A 47 -7.04 1.69 -4.13
CA LEU A 47 -8.00 1.40 -5.19
C LEU A 47 -7.82 -0.07 -5.59
N ARG A 48 -8.77 -0.91 -5.19
CA ARG A 48 -8.73 -2.34 -5.50
C ARG A 48 -9.04 -2.60 -6.97
N ASP A 49 -8.65 -3.78 -7.44
CA ASP A 49 -8.96 -4.26 -8.80
C ASP A 49 -10.45 -4.36 -9.10
N ASP A 50 -11.27 -4.53 -8.06
CA ASP A 50 -12.74 -4.52 -8.18
C ASP A 50 -13.33 -3.10 -8.27
N GLY A 51 -12.47 -2.08 -8.43
CA GLY A 51 -12.85 -0.66 -8.54
C GLY A 51 -13.24 -0.02 -7.21
N ARG A 52 -13.24 -0.76 -6.09
CA ARG A 52 -13.63 -0.22 -4.79
C ARG A 52 -12.42 0.32 -4.03
N ILE A 53 -12.59 1.48 -3.41
CA ILE A 53 -11.60 2.05 -2.49
C ILE A 53 -11.72 1.42 -1.11
N VAL A 54 -10.59 1.11 -0.48
CA VAL A 54 -10.50 0.68 0.92
C VAL A 54 -9.42 1.46 1.66
N THR A 55 -9.68 1.78 2.92
CA THR A 55 -8.72 2.43 3.82
C THR A 55 -8.22 1.41 4.83
N LEU A 56 -6.91 1.14 4.84
CA LEU A 56 -6.30 0.09 5.65
C LEU A 56 -5.28 0.69 6.64
N PRO A 57 -5.38 0.37 7.95
CA PRO A 57 -4.36 0.75 8.92
C PRO A 57 -3.03 0.04 8.64
N LYS A 58 -1.94 0.81 8.73
CA LYS A 58 -0.58 0.30 8.53
C LYS A 58 -0.19 -0.75 9.59
N GLU A 59 -0.69 -0.58 10.81
CA GLU A 59 -0.36 -1.45 11.95
C GLU A 59 -1.03 -2.84 11.89
N THR A 60 -2.14 -2.99 11.17
CA THR A 60 -2.90 -4.24 11.11
C THR A 60 -2.68 -5.04 9.83
N HIS A 61 -1.87 -4.52 8.91
CA HIS A 61 -1.63 -5.11 7.59
C HIS A 61 -0.14 -5.19 7.26
N ARG A 62 0.25 -6.25 6.56
CA ARG A 62 1.52 -6.35 5.85
C ARG A 62 1.31 -5.98 4.40
N PHE A 63 2.12 -5.08 3.87
CA PHE A 63 2.05 -4.60 2.50
C PHE A 63 3.23 -5.15 1.70
N GLU A 64 2.93 -5.82 0.60
CA GLU A 64 3.90 -6.29 -0.38
C GLU A 64 3.82 -5.36 -1.60
N PHE A 65 4.91 -4.61 -1.80
CA PHE A 65 5.13 -3.69 -2.92
C PHE A 65 6.11 -4.29 -3.92
#